data_AF-A0A0C1IFJ7-F1
#
_entry.id   AF-A0A0C1IFJ7-F1
#
_cell.length_a   1.000
_cell.length_b   1.000
_cell.length_c   1.000
_cell.angle_alpha   90.00
_cell.angle_beta   90.00
_cell.angle_gamma   90.00
#
_symmetry.space_group_name_H-M   'P 1'
#
loop_
_entity.id
_entity.type
_entity.pdbx_description
1 polymer ?
#
loop_
_entity_poly.entity_id
_entity_poly.type
_entity_poly.pdbx_seq_one_letter_code
_entity_poly.pdbx_strand_id
1 'polypeptide(L)'
;MIVANLNEFIKKPFKQESYLSEYSDSFLGMPASPEYSMGEMSLASLLRSIGSNVKEKEVYKINSLRGSVVRKSFEDRWNQFEKEFKISDDIFSHLKSPLAGKSPKNPTDYLNLYPIIPQFSYVSNSARFSGNPWNPSEFVKGMISTGSSSHEHSNGLWKMLFDCLTVTMSDDLWARILDKIFCDKNFQGTKYQWLLQEFTSKEEGGFPRFSLSTEAFLKYDFPARAFCESIKELVRLKSVTTRRQWISMFESFLRISMASHLLWICSVNIKLWEILKELLFLETKNAFTKDGLVDELFSNFSGFNIDTNSDNNFKNICGSYAEARIGINLVLHYFDENCKVRVRNNLGDMEGLCEWLNELQRHTSSHKDSIKEILIELLGRNPKVQQGEGSFTKNMFFFLKHSLGQKATNNPREQSFDQGYWVVKKGKARNAPWVIRFGPVAVITLVALSIKLKSGSATDITEFLSKFGIHINP
;
A
#
# COMPACT_ATOMS: atom_id res chain seq x y z
N MET A 1 -8.14 20.69 19.36
CA MET A 1 -9.05 19.58 19.04
C MET A 1 -10.40 20.19 18.72
N ILE A 2 -10.81 20.16 17.45
CA ILE A 2 -12.17 20.51 17.08
C ILE A 2 -13.00 19.28 17.43
N VAL A 3 -13.93 19.40 18.37
CA VAL A 3 -14.94 18.36 18.59
C VAL A 3 -15.81 18.40 17.34
N ALA A 4 -15.55 17.50 16.38
CA ALA A 4 -16.38 17.38 15.20
C ALA A 4 -17.79 16.97 15.67
N ASN A 5 -18.79 17.80 15.36
CA ASN A 5 -20.20 17.58 15.70
C ASN A 5 -20.87 16.74 14.60
N LEU A 6 -21.88 15.93 14.93
CA LEU A 6 -22.63 15.09 13.99
C LEU A 6 -23.11 15.87 12.76
N ASN A 7 -23.55 17.12 12.94
CA ASN A 7 -23.98 17.99 11.85
C ASN A 7 -22.87 18.33 10.86
N GLU A 8 -21.63 18.47 11.33
CA GLU A 8 -20.47 18.71 10.46
C GLU A 8 -20.17 17.47 9.62
N PHE A 9 -20.20 16.29 10.25
CA PHE A 9 -20.07 15.01 9.56
C PHE A 9 -21.18 14.83 8.51
N ILE A 10 -22.44 15.05 8.88
CA ILE A 10 -23.58 14.97 7.95
C ILE A 10 -23.39 15.92 6.76
N LYS A 11 -22.82 17.12 6.95
CA LYS A 11 -22.54 18.05 5.84
C LYS A 11 -21.43 17.56 4.90
N LYS A 12 -20.44 16.82 5.41
CA LYS A 12 -19.24 16.41 4.67
C LYS A 12 -18.84 14.93 4.88
N PRO A 13 -19.73 13.94 4.72
CA PRO A 13 -19.49 12.55 5.15
C PRO A 13 -18.39 11.82 4.37
N PHE A 14 -17.94 12.40 3.25
CA PHE A 14 -16.87 11.85 2.40
C PHE A 14 -15.51 12.53 2.63
N LYS A 15 -15.42 13.51 3.54
CA LYS A 15 -14.18 14.24 3.82
C LYS A 15 -13.56 13.72 5.11
N GLN A 16 -12.29 13.35 5.02
CA GLN A 16 -11.56 12.78 6.15
C GLN A 16 -11.43 13.71 7.35
N GLU A 17 -11.41 15.02 7.12
CA GLU A 17 -11.45 16.06 8.17
C GLU A 17 -12.69 16.00 9.06
N SER A 18 -13.77 15.34 8.62
CA SER A 18 -15.03 15.20 9.38
C SER A 18 -15.13 13.90 10.20
N TYR A 19 -14.15 13.01 10.10
CA TYR A 19 -14.13 11.76 10.83
C TYR A 19 -13.55 11.95 12.22
N LEU A 20 -14.06 11.17 13.18
CA LEU A 20 -13.55 11.19 14.55
C LEU A 20 -12.14 10.61 14.61
N SER A 21 -11.33 11.10 15.54
CA SER A 21 -9.97 10.61 15.81
C SER A 21 -9.97 9.12 16.16
N GLU A 22 -10.99 8.65 16.85
CA GLU A 22 -11.21 7.28 17.26
C GLU A 22 -11.25 6.32 16.06
N TYR A 23 -11.72 6.80 14.91
CA TYR A 23 -11.66 6.08 13.64
C TYR A 23 -10.35 6.38 12.88
N SER A 24 -10.03 7.66 12.69
CA SER A 24 -8.93 8.09 11.81
C SER A 24 -7.55 7.69 12.33
N ASP A 25 -7.40 7.62 13.66
CA ASP A 25 -6.17 7.22 14.35
C ASP A 25 -6.16 5.71 14.68
N SER A 26 -7.09 4.93 14.15
CA SER A 26 -7.09 3.46 14.22
C SER A 26 -6.54 2.84 12.94
N PHE A 27 -6.27 1.52 12.96
CA PHE A 27 -5.86 0.79 11.75
C PHE A 27 -6.94 0.75 10.64
N LEU A 28 -8.19 1.09 10.98
CA LEU A 28 -9.29 1.21 10.01
C LEU A 28 -9.19 2.51 9.20
N GLY A 29 -8.58 3.54 9.79
CA GLY A 29 -8.37 4.84 9.19
C GLY A 29 -7.27 4.78 8.14
N MET A 30 -7.62 5.08 6.88
CA MET A 30 -6.64 5.27 5.82
C MET A 30 -6.24 6.75 5.76
N PRO A 31 -4.99 7.12 6.13
CA PRO A 31 -4.57 8.52 6.32
C PRO A 31 -4.61 9.37 5.04
N ALA A 32 -4.25 8.76 3.91
CA ALA A 32 -4.34 9.35 2.58
C ALA A 32 -4.71 8.26 1.58
N SER A 33 -5.73 8.52 0.75
CA SER A 33 -6.16 7.55 -0.25
C SER A 33 -5.07 7.27 -1.27
N PRO A 34 -4.69 5.99 -1.49
CA PRO A 34 -3.73 5.60 -2.51
C PRO A 34 -4.10 6.18 -3.86
N GLU A 35 -3.15 6.83 -4.53
CA GLU A 35 -3.32 7.31 -5.90
C GLU A 35 -2.85 6.25 -6.91
N TYR A 36 -2.98 6.57 -8.20
CA TYR A 36 -2.29 5.84 -9.25
C TYR A 36 -0.81 5.65 -8.88
N SER A 37 -0.41 4.38 -8.73
CA SER A 37 0.97 4.00 -8.43
C SER A 37 1.25 2.67 -9.09
N MET A 38 2.40 2.56 -9.74
CA MET A 38 2.94 1.29 -10.22
C MET A 38 4.02 0.82 -9.25
N GLY A 39 4.36 -0.47 -9.23
CA GLY A 39 5.26 -1.00 -8.19
C GLY A 39 6.64 -0.32 -8.13
N GLU A 40 7.20 0.14 -9.26
CA GLU A 40 8.46 0.89 -9.25
C GLU A 40 8.36 2.27 -8.60
N MET A 41 7.17 2.90 -8.60
CA MET A 41 6.92 4.14 -7.87
C MET A 41 6.89 3.86 -6.37
N SER A 42 6.27 2.75 -5.96
CA SER A 42 6.26 2.33 -4.55
C SER A 42 7.66 2.02 -4.04
N LEU A 43 8.47 1.31 -4.84
CA LEU A 43 9.86 1.02 -4.51
C LEU A 43 10.74 2.28 -4.47
N ALA A 44 10.59 3.18 -5.45
CA ALA A 44 11.35 4.44 -5.46
C ALA A 44 10.98 5.33 -4.26
N SER A 45 9.69 5.39 -3.91
CA SER A 45 9.20 6.08 -2.71
C SER A 45 9.79 5.48 -1.43
N LEU A 46 9.82 4.15 -1.33
CA LEU A 46 10.46 3.45 -0.21
C LEU A 46 11.95 3.79 -0.10
N LEU A 47 12.70 3.73 -1.21
CA LEU A 47 14.12 4.12 -1.25
C LEU A 47 14.33 5.56 -0.76
N ARG A 48 13.50 6.49 -1.23
CA ARG A 48 13.57 7.87 -0.78
C ARG A 48 13.36 7.99 0.72
N SER A 49 12.34 7.33 1.26
CA SER A 49 11.98 7.43 2.67
C SER A 49 12.97 6.73 3.61
N ILE A 50 13.58 5.63 3.18
CA ILE A 50 14.46 4.84 4.03
C ILE A 50 15.88 5.38 4.11
N GLY A 51 16.37 5.99 3.03
CA GLY A 51 17.77 6.34 2.90
C GLY A 51 18.06 7.74 2.35
N SER A 52 17.07 8.59 2.11
CA SER A 52 17.29 9.96 1.63
C SER A 52 16.38 10.98 2.31
N ASN A 53 16.64 12.27 2.10
CA ASN A 53 15.77 13.35 2.56
C ASN A 53 14.95 13.98 1.42
N VAL A 54 14.84 13.29 0.27
CA VAL A 54 14.05 13.76 -0.88
C VAL A 54 12.58 13.46 -0.64
N LYS A 55 11.75 14.49 -0.51
CA LYS A 55 10.30 14.32 -0.33
C LYS A 55 9.62 14.05 -1.68
N GLU A 56 8.51 13.31 -1.67
CA GLU A 56 7.75 12.99 -2.90
C GLU A 56 7.40 14.23 -3.74
N LYS A 57 6.93 15.29 -3.07
CA LYS A 57 6.58 16.57 -3.71
C LYS A 57 7.76 17.32 -4.33
N GLU A 58 8.99 16.84 -4.17
CA GLU A 58 10.20 17.51 -4.67
C GLU A 58 10.79 16.78 -5.88
N VAL A 59 10.50 15.48 -6.03
CA VAL A 59 10.94 14.67 -7.17
C VAL A 59 10.51 15.31 -8.48
N TYR A 60 9.29 15.88 -8.52
CA TYR A 60 8.83 16.59 -9.70
C TYR A 60 9.69 17.82 -10.00
N LYS A 61 10.04 18.64 -9.00
CA LYS A 61 10.85 19.86 -9.21
C LYS A 61 12.25 19.52 -9.70
N ILE A 62 12.80 18.45 -9.15
CA ILE A 62 14.10 17.90 -9.53
C ILE A 62 14.08 17.48 -11.00
N ASN A 63 13.02 16.82 -11.45
CA ASN A 63 12.91 16.25 -12.79
C ASN A 63 12.35 17.26 -13.84
N SER A 64 11.49 18.19 -13.45
CA SER A 64 10.72 19.07 -14.37
C SER A 64 11.53 20.20 -14.98
N LEU A 65 12.54 20.70 -14.29
CA LEU A 65 13.38 21.79 -14.80
C LEU A 65 14.49 21.16 -15.65
N ARG A 66 14.37 21.23 -16.99
CA ARG A 66 15.53 21.12 -17.89
C ARG A 66 16.58 22.13 -17.40
N GLY A 67 17.57 21.68 -16.64
CA GLY A 67 18.55 22.55 -15.97
C GLY A 67 18.54 22.59 -14.44
N SER A 68 17.75 21.77 -13.72
CA SER A 68 18.07 21.55 -12.31
C SER A 68 19.50 21.00 -12.23
N VAL A 69 20.34 21.55 -11.35
CA VAL A 69 21.75 21.13 -11.20
C VAL A 69 21.84 19.61 -11.00
N VAL A 70 20.88 19.07 -10.27
CA VAL A 70 20.69 17.65 -9.98
C VAL A 70 20.46 16.84 -11.26
N ARG A 71 19.50 17.25 -12.10
CA ARG A 71 19.19 16.55 -13.36
C ARG A 71 20.32 16.67 -14.37
N LYS A 72 20.88 17.87 -14.55
CA LYS A 72 21.98 18.10 -15.49
C LYS A 72 23.23 17.31 -15.08
N SER A 73 23.58 17.30 -13.79
CA SER A 73 24.68 16.47 -13.29
C SER A 73 24.43 14.99 -13.52
N PHE A 74 23.18 14.53 -13.36
CA PHE A 74 22.80 13.16 -13.65
C PHE A 74 22.98 12.82 -15.14
N GLU A 75 22.50 13.68 -16.05
CA GLU A 75 22.66 13.53 -17.51
C GLU A 75 24.14 13.59 -17.94
N ASP A 76 24.95 14.48 -17.34
CA ASP A 76 26.39 14.60 -17.66
C ASP A 76 27.16 13.33 -17.26
N ARG A 77 26.89 12.78 -16.06
CA ARG A 77 27.47 11.50 -15.60
C ARG A 77 27.01 10.35 -16.47
N TRP A 78 25.75 10.39 -16.90
CA TRP A 78 25.20 9.41 -17.81
C TRP A 78 25.97 9.40 -19.14
N ASN A 79 26.17 10.59 -19.73
CA ASN A 79 26.94 10.73 -20.97
C ASN A 79 28.39 10.29 -20.80
N GLN A 80 29.00 10.53 -19.63
CA GLN A 80 30.34 10.03 -19.32
C GLN A 80 30.37 8.49 -19.27
N PHE A 81 29.39 7.88 -18.61
CA PHE A 81 29.27 6.43 -18.52
C PHE A 81 29.15 5.77 -19.89
N GLU A 82 28.28 6.29 -20.76
CA GLU A 82 28.11 5.78 -22.12
C GLU A 82 29.42 5.83 -22.92
N LYS A 83 30.17 6.94 -22.80
CA LYS A 83 31.47 7.12 -23.47
C LYS A 83 32.54 6.18 -22.93
N GLU A 84 32.65 6.04 -21.61
CA GLU A 84 33.69 5.25 -20.95
C GLU A 84 33.50 3.75 -21.21
N PHE A 85 32.26 3.26 -21.15
CA PHE A 85 31.96 1.83 -21.23
C PHE A 85 31.48 1.37 -22.61
N LYS A 86 31.34 2.27 -23.59
CA LYS A 86 30.87 1.98 -24.96
C LYS A 86 29.60 1.14 -24.99
N ILE A 87 28.66 1.48 -24.12
CA ILE A 87 27.41 0.75 -23.94
C ILE A 87 26.48 1.07 -25.11
N SER A 88 25.87 0.05 -25.72
CA SER A 88 24.91 0.24 -26.81
C SER A 88 23.59 0.84 -26.33
N ASP A 89 22.90 1.58 -27.22
CA ASP A 89 21.56 2.15 -26.95
C ASP A 89 20.53 1.11 -26.48
N ASP A 90 20.71 -0.16 -26.88
CA ASP A 90 19.85 -1.26 -26.45
C ASP A 90 19.97 -1.55 -24.95
N ILE A 91 21.17 -1.49 -24.36
CA ILE A 91 21.35 -1.70 -22.91
C ILE A 91 20.67 -0.58 -22.11
N PHE A 92 20.66 0.64 -22.65
CA PHE A 92 19.98 1.78 -22.03
C PHE A 92 18.46 1.60 -21.96
N SER A 93 17.85 1.01 -22.98
CA SER A 93 16.41 0.69 -22.97
C SER A 93 15.99 -0.17 -21.76
N HIS A 94 16.91 -0.98 -21.21
CA HIS A 94 16.67 -1.84 -20.05
C HIS A 94 16.69 -1.10 -18.69
N LEU A 95 17.34 0.07 -18.63
CA LEU A 95 17.41 0.93 -17.43
C LEU A 95 16.26 1.93 -17.39
N LYS A 96 15.71 2.29 -18.55
CA LYS A 96 14.49 3.09 -18.63
C LYS A 96 13.34 2.34 -17.99
N SER A 97 12.61 3.05 -17.14
CA SER A 97 11.32 2.57 -16.69
C SER A 97 10.37 2.55 -17.90
N PRO A 98 9.62 1.45 -18.11
CA PRO A 98 8.58 1.39 -19.13
C PRO A 98 7.43 2.39 -18.89
N LEU A 99 7.46 3.18 -17.79
CA LEU A 99 6.59 4.34 -17.55
C LEU A 99 6.72 5.47 -18.56
N ALA A 100 7.82 5.52 -19.32
CA ALA A 100 8.12 6.64 -20.21
C ALA A 100 6.97 6.98 -21.20
N GLY A 101 6.07 6.04 -21.51
CA GLY A 101 5.01 6.22 -22.49
C GLY A 101 3.56 6.33 -21.98
N LYS A 102 3.26 6.30 -20.67
CA LYS A 102 1.91 5.91 -20.20
C LYS A 102 1.14 6.86 -19.28
N SER A 103 1.72 7.93 -18.77
CA SER A 103 0.91 8.97 -18.12
C SER A 103 0.64 10.08 -19.13
N PRO A 104 -0.62 10.38 -19.50
CA PRO A 104 -0.95 11.59 -20.26
C PRO A 104 -0.57 12.90 -19.53
N LYS A 105 -0.09 12.79 -18.29
CA LYS A 105 0.46 13.88 -17.46
C LYS A 105 1.99 13.79 -17.25
N ASN A 106 2.69 12.84 -17.87
CA ASN A 106 4.15 12.82 -17.88
C ASN A 106 4.61 13.48 -19.18
N PRO A 107 5.21 14.67 -19.13
CA PRO A 107 5.93 15.20 -20.27
C PRO A 107 7.00 14.17 -20.70
N THR A 108 7.17 13.98 -22.00
CA THR A 108 8.18 13.09 -22.61
C THR A 108 9.61 13.38 -22.18
N ASP A 109 9.81 14.53 -21.52
CA ASP A 109 11.09 15.03 -21.05
C ASP A 109 11.54 14.47 -19.70
N TYR A 110 10.77 13.65 -18.97
CA TYR A 110 11.14 13.23 -17.61
C TYR A 110 12.08 12.02 -17.60
N LEU A 111 13.09 12.04 -16.73
CA LEU A 111 13.91 10.86 -16.44
C LEU A 111 13.06 9.81 -15.72
N ASN A 112 12.76 8.72 -16.42
CA ASN A 112 12.04 7.56 -15.90
C ASN A 112 13.00 6.38 -15.84
N LEU A 113 13.56 6.11 -14.65
CA LEU A 113 14.61 5.11 -14.44
C LEU A 113 14.09 4.04 -13.50
N TYR A 114 14.27 2.76 -13.82
CA TYR A 114 13.90 1.70 -12.88
C TYR A 114 14.82 1.76 -11.65
N PRO A 115 14.32 1.75 -10.41
CA PRO A 115 15.11 2.07 -9.21
C PRO A 115 16.05 0.92 -8.76
N ILE A 116 17.04 0.60 -9.59
CA ILE A 116 18.04 -0.47 -9.35
C ILE A 116 19.00 -0.07 -8.22
N ILE A 117 19.46 1.17 -8.25
CA ILE A 117 20.29 1.78 -7.21
C ILE A 117 19.52 2.90 -6.50
N PRO A 118 19.82 3.20 -5.22
CA PRO A 118 19.09 4.21 -4.47
C PRO A 118 19.00 5.58 -5.14
N GLN A 119 20.07 6.02 -5.78
CA GLN A 119 20.23 7.36 -6.35
C GLN A 119 19.26 7.62 -7.52
N PHE A 120 18.82 6.57 -8.22
CA PHE A 120 17.81 6.70 -9.27
C PHE A 120 16.46 7.15 -8.72
N SER A 121 16.17 6.84 -7.46
CA SER A 121 14.93 7.28 -6.79
C SER A 121 14.92 8.79 -6.52
N TYR A 122 16.05 9.49 -6.52
CA TYR A 122 16.08 10.92 -6.22
C TYR A 122 15.40 11.76 -7.30
N VAL A 123 15.47 11.29 -8.55
CA VAL A 123 15.05 12.04 -9.73
C VAL A 123 13.85 11.41 -10.44
N SER A 124 13.39 10.22 -10.03
CA SER A 124 12.44 9.42 -10.84
C SER A 124 11.30 8.76 -10.05
N ASN A 125 10.26 8.35 -10.78
CA ASN A 125 9.09 7.58 -10.30
C ASN A 125 8.40 8.16 -9.07
N SER A 126 7.99 9.44 -9.12
CA SER A 126 6.98 9.94 -8.19
C SER A 126 5.57 9.57 -8.66
N ALA A 127 4.65 9.39 -7.72
CA ALA A 127 3.24 9.08 -8.02
C ALA A 127 2.57 10.19 -8.85
N ARG A 128 2.98 11.45 -8.66
CA ARG A 128 2.49 12.61 -9.42
C ARG A 128 3.58 13.65 -9.57
N PHE A 129 3.66 14.27 -10.76
CA PHE A 129 4.62 15.33 -11.06
C PHE A 129 4.12 16.76 -10.74
N SER A 130 3.14 16.90 -9.83
CA SER A 130 2.62 18.18 -9.37
C SER A 130 1.79 18.04 -8.09
N GLY A 131 1.61 19.14 -7.35
CA GLY A 131 0.77 19.18 -6.13
C GLY A 131 1.37 18.40 -4.95
N ASN A 132 0.49 17.76 -4.18
CA ASN A 132 0.86 16.89 -3.06
C ASN A 132 0.68 15.42 -3.50
N PRO A 133 1.71 14.79 -4.11
CA PRO A 133 1.65 13.38 -4.46
C PRO A 133 1.43 12.52 -3.22
N TRP A 134 0.65 11.45 -3.36
CA TRP A 134 0.58 10.40 -2.36
C TRP A 134 1.97 9.79 -2.14
N ASN A 135 2.28 9.44 -0.88
CA ASN A 135 3.56 8.86 -0.49
C ASN A 135 3.41 7.35 -0.18
N PRO A 136 3.70 6.45 -1.14
CA PRO A 136 3.63 5.01 -0.93
C PRO A 136 4.45 4.51 0.27
N SER A 137 5.57 5.17 0.61
CA SER A 137 6.41 4.75 1.72
C SER A 137 5.71 4.84 3.07
N GLU A 138 4.80 5.81 3.26
CA GLU A 138 4.03 5.93 4.50
C GLU A 138 3.05 4.76 4.67
N PHE A 139 2.53 4.22 3.55
CA PHE A 139 1.74 2.99 3.57
C PHE A 139 2.61 1.78 3.95
N VAL A 140 3.84 1.69 3.42
CA VAL A 140 4.80 0.63 3.80
C VAL A 140 5.22 0.74 5.27
N LYS A 141 5.48 1.94 5.78
CA LYS A 141 5.75 2.17 7.21
C LYS A 141 4.56 1.76 8.08
N GLY A 142 3.33 2.08 7.65
CA GLY A 142 2.10 1.63 8.29
C GLY A 142 2.00 0.11 8.37
N MET A 143 2.32 -0.58 7.27
CA MET A 143 2.41 -2.04 7.24
C MET A 143 3.47 -2.57 8.20
N ILE A 144 4.68 -1.99 8.21
CA ILE A 144 5.74 -2.40 9.14
C ILE A 144 5.30 -2.20 10.59
N SER A 145 4.71 -1.05 10.92
CA SER A 145 4.21 -0.77 12.27
C SER A 145 3.09 -1.72 12.68
N THR A 146 2.20 -2.09 11.75
CA THR A 146 1.05 -2.97 12.02
C THR A 146 1.46 -4.46 12.09
N GLY A 147 2.43 -4.86 11.27
CA GLY A 147 2.90 -6.24 11.19
C GLY A 147 4.00 -6.60 12.20
N SER A 148 4.57 -5.61 12.90
CA SER A 148 5.62 -5.83 13.90
C SER A 148 5.03 -6.02 15.30
N SER A 149 5.69 -6.84 16.11
CA SER A 149 5.36 -7.06 17.52
C SER A 149 5.75 -5.92 18.46
N SER A 150 6.67 -5.05 18.04
CA SER A 150 7.13 -3.91 18.84
C SER A 150 7.73 -2.81 17.97
N HIS A 151 7.93 -1.62 18.55
CA HIS A 151 8.61 -0.52 17.87
C HIS A 151 10.08 -0.84 17.57
N GLU A 152 10.74 -1.59 18.46
CA GLU A 152 12.10 -2.09 18.29
C GLU A 152 12.17 -3.04 17.10
N HIS A 153 11.18 -3.93 16.95
CA HIS A 153 11.09 -4.83 15.80
C HIS A 153 10.88 -4.05 14.49
N SER A 154 10.01 -3.04 14.49
CA SER A 154 9.83 -2.15 13.32
C SER A 154 11.12 -1.43 12.93
N ASN A 155 11.84 -0.86 13.90
CA ASN A 155 13.13 -0.21 13.67
C ASN A 155 14.18 -1.20 13.11
N GLY A 156 14.21 -2.42 13.65
CA GLY A 156 15.09 -3.48 13.17
C GLY A 156 14.81 -3.88 11.72
N LEU A 157 13.53 -4.02 11.34
CA LEU A 157 13.14 -4.29 9.96
C LEU A 157 13.46 -3.12 9.03
N TRP A 158 13.24 -1.88 9.49
CA TRP A 158 13.58 -0.68 8.73
C TRP A 158 15.09 -0.60 8.45
N LYS A 159 15.93 -0.82 9.47
CA LYS A 159 17.37 -0.89 9.29
C LYS A 159 17.79 -2.03 8.36
N MET A 160 17.20 -3.22 8.50
CA MET A 160 17.49 -4.37 7.63
C MET A 160 17.16 -4.08 6.16
N LEU A 161 16.03 -3.41 5.90
CA LEU A 161 15.67 -2.97 4.54
C LEU A 161 16.68 -1.95 4.01
N PHE A 162 17.12 -0.99 4.82
CA PHE A 162 18.15 -0.01 4.43
C PHE A 162 19.45 -0.71 4.03
N ASP A 163 19.96 -1.59 4.89
CA ASP A 163 21.20 -2.34 4.66
C ASP A 163 21.09 -3.19 3.38
N CYS A 164 19.92 -3.83 3.16
CA CYS A 164 19.69 -4.66 1.98
C CYS A 164 19.55 -3.82 0.69
N LEU A 165 18.91 -2.65 0.76
CA LEU A 165 18.75 -1.74 -0.38
C LEU A 165 20.03 -0.96 -0.70
N THR A 166 20.98 -0.90 0.22
CA THR A 166 22.30 -0.33 -0.02
C THR A 166 23.07 -1.19 -1.04
N VAL A 167 23.75 -0.53 -1.99
CA VAL A 167 24.67 -1.22 -2.91
C VAL A 167 25.98 -1.49 -2.16
N THR A 168 26.43 -2.72 -2.22
CA THR A 168 27.60 -3.21 -1.48
C THR A 168 28.54 -3.99 -2.39
N MET A 169 29.65 -4.46 -1.85
CA MET A 169 30.60 -5.29 -2.59
C MET A 169 30.06 -6.68 -2.98
N SER A 170 28.99 -7.15 -2.32
CA SER A 170 28.32 -8.40 -2.67
C SER A 170 27.32 -8.27 -3.81
N ASP A 171 26.94 -7.03 -4.18
CA ASP A 171 26.13 -6.80 -5.37
C ASP A 171 26.98 -7.01 -6.64
N ASP A 172 26.31 -7.34 -7.75
CA ASP A 172 26.99 -7.58 -9.02
C ASP A 172 27.74 -6.34 -9.54
N LEU A 173 28.69 -6.59 -10.45
CA LEU A 173 29.57 -5.56 -11.00
C LEU A 173 28.77 -4.40 -11.63
N TRP A 174 27.63 -4.69 -12.25
CA TRP A 174 26.80 -3.69 -12.90
C TRP A 174 26.21 -2.71 -11.89
N ALA A 175 25.59 -3.22 -10.81
CA ALA A 175 25.07 -2.39 -9.73
C ALA A 175 26.15 -1.52 -9.09
N ARG A 176 27.35 -2.08 -8.89
CA ARG A 176 28.50 -1.38 -8.29
C ARG A 176 29.06 -0.29 -9.18
N ILE A 177 29.11 -0.50 -10.50
CA ILE A 177 29.54 0.53 -11.45
C ILE A 177 28.54 1.68 -11.46
N LEU A 178 27.24 1.38 -11.55
CA LEU A 178 26.20 2.41 -11.50
C LEU A 178 26.29 3.20 -10.18
N ASP A 179 26.37 2.52 -9.03
CA ASP A 179 26.50 3.18 -7.74
C ASP A 179 27.74 4.08 -7.70
N LYS A 180 28.91 3.61 -8.14
CA LYS A 180 30.13 4.43 -8.20
C LYS A 180 29.97 5.71 -9.02
N ILE A 181 29.24 5.66 -10.13
CA ILE A 181 29.05 6.80 -11.04
C ILE A 181 28.06 7.81 -10.47
N PHE A 182 27.00 7.33 -9.80
CA PHE A 182 25.90 8.16 -9.32
C PHE A 182 25.97 8.51 -7.83
N CYS A 183 26.81 7.84 -7.03
CA CYS A 183 26.96 8.04 -5.57
C CYS A 183 28.04 9.08 -5.19
N ASP A 184 28.26 10.11 -6.00
CA ASP A 184 29.32 11.09 -5.73
C ASP A 184 28.92 12.09 -4.63
N LYS A 185 29.84 12.29 -3.68
CA LYS A 185 29.74 13.24 -2.57
C LYS A 185 29.65 14.70 -3.03
N ASN A 186 30.06 14.99 -4.28
CA ASN A 186 29.93 16.31 -4.90
C ASN A 186 28.52 16.59 -5.46
N PHE A 187 27.56 15.66 -5.31
CA PHE A 187 26.13 15.91 -5.51
C PHE A 187 25.61 16.72 -4.30
N GLN A 188 26.07 17.97 -4.22
CA GLN A 188 26.14 18.78 -3.01
C GLN A 188 24.78 19.05 -2.37
N GLY A 189 24.61 18.42 -1.20
CA GLY A 189 23.58 18.71 -0.22
C GLY A 189 23.38 17.49 0.69
N THR A 190 23.25 17.71 2.00
CA THR A 190 22.88 16.66 2.98
C THR A 190 21.59 15.92 2.60
N LYS A 191 20.80 16.50 1.69
CA LYS A 191 19.54 15.97 1.19
C LYS A 191 19.65 14.72 0.31
N TYR A 192 20.73 14.60 -0.46
CA TYR A 192 20.93 13.53 -1.45
C TYR A 192 21.90 12.45 -0.97
N GLN A 193 22.24 12.47 0.32
CA GLN A 193 23.08 11.47 0.95
C GLN A 193 22.26 10.20 1.21
N TRP A 194 22.85 9.04 0.88
CA TRP A 194 22.29 7.75 1.25
C TRP A 194 22.62 7.44 2.70
N LEU A 195 21.69 7.75 3.61
CA LEU A 195 21.83 7.59 5.05
C LEU A 195 20.52 7.09 5.66
N LEU A 196 20.62 6.13 6.58
CA LEU A 196 19.45 5.57 7.27
C LEU A 196 18.62 6.69 7.89
N GLN A 197 17.38 6.80 7.45
CA GLN A 197 16.40 7.70 8.03
C GLN A 197 15.72 7.03 9.22
N GLU A 198 15.36 7.83 10.22
CA GLU A 198 14.63 7.35 11.39
C GLU A 198 13.28 6.75 10.97
N PHE A 199 12.90 5.63 11.59
CA PHE A 199 11.57 5.06 11.42
C PHE A 199 10.54 5.90 12.20
N THR A 200 10.10 6.98 11.59
CA THR A 200 9.00 7.80 12.08
C THR A 200 7.72 7.45 11.33
N SER A 201 6.74 6.92 12.05
CA SER A 201 5.38 6.66 11.55
C SER A 201 4.44 7.87 11.72
N LYS A 202 4.99 9.03 12.09
CA LYS A 202 4.27 10.25 12.52
C LYS A 202 4.59 11.46 11.65
N GLU A 203 4.94 11.30 10.37
CA GLU A 203 4.80 12.46 9.48
C GLU A 203 3.30 12.84 9.39
N GLU A 204 3.00 14.12 9.16
CA GLU A 204 1.61 14.59 8.97
C GLU A 204 0.91 13.73 7.90
N GLY A 205 -0.08 12.93 8.30
CA GLY A 205 -0.79 11.99 7.41
C GLY A 205 -0.16 10.58 7.31
N GLY A 206 0.71 10.18 8.24
CA GLY A 206 1.18 8.80 8.39
C GLY A 206 0.14 7.85 8.99
N PHE A 207 0.33 6.54 8.82
CA PHE A 207 -0.53 5.53 9.46
C PHE A 207 -0.39 5.59 10.99
N PRO A 208 -1.51 5.61 11.73
CA PRO A 208 -1.44 5.62 13.18
C PRO A 208 -0.70 4.39 13.71
N ARG A 209 0.06 4.59 14.80
CA ARG A 209 0.79 3.50 15.47
C ARG A 209 -0.21 2.53 16.06
N PHE A 210 -0.18 1.30 15.56
CA PHE A 210 -0.79 0.20 16.28
C PHE A 210 0.10 -0.14 17.49
N SER A 211 -0.40 0.08 18.71
CA SER A 211 0.10 -0.63 19.89
C SER A 211 -0.64 -1.97 19.98
N LEU A 212 -0.22 -2.98 19.22
CA LEU A 212 -0.80 -4.34 19.29
C LEU A 212 -0.30 -4.95 20.60
N SER A 213 -0.84 -4.50 21.73
CA SER A 213 -0.40 -4.92 23.06
C SER A 213 -0.86 -6.33 23.44
N THR A 214 -1.49 -7.10 22.54
CA THR A 214 -1.99 -8.44 22.89
C THR A 214 -1.40 -9.52 22.01
N GLU A 215 -0.69 -10.46 22.63
CA GLU A 215 -0.22 -11.72 22.03
C GLU A 215 -1.35 -12.48 21.30
N ALA A 216 -2.61 -12.28 21.72
CA ALA A 216 -3.81 -12.82 21.10
C ALA A 216 -3.99 -12.46 19.61
N PHE A 217 -3.38 -11.39 19.10
CA PHE A 217 -3.44 -11.03 17.68
C PHE A 217 -2.35 -11.69 16.84
N LEU A 218 -1.23 -12.03 17.48
CA LEU A 218 -0.12 -12.76 16.85
C LEU A 218 -0.48 -14.23 16.56
N LYS A 219 -1.74 -14.66 16.71
CA LYS A 219 -2.23 -15.94 16.19
C LYS A 219 -2.76 -15.85 14.74
N TYR A 220 -3.09 -14.67 14.21
CA TYR A 220 -3.65 -14.54 12.86
C TYR A 220 -2.63 -14.13 11.82
N ASP A 221 -2.79 -14.68 10.62
CA ASP A 221 -2.10 -14.23 9.43
C ASP A 221 -2.87 -13.09 8.77
N PHE A 222 -2.20 -11.96 8.57
CA PHE A 222 -2.70 -10.84 7.78
C PHE A 222 -1.56 -10.24 6.95
N PRO A 223 -1.85 -9.50 5.87
CA PRO A 223 -0.84 -9.14 4.88
C PRO A 223 0.36 -8.35 5.42
N ALA A 224 0.13 -7.41 6.35
CA ALA A 224 1.22 -6.63 6.95
C ALA A 224 2.16 -7.49 7.81
N ARG A 225 1.64 -8.46 8.55
CA ARG A 225 2.46 -9.43 9.29
C ARG A 225 3.24 -10.34 8.34
N ALA A 226 2.55 -10.90 7.33
CA ALA A 226 3.19 -11.73 6.32
C ALA A 226 4.32 -10.98 5.60
N PHE A 227 4.13 -9.69 5.32
CA PHE A 227 5.17 -8.80 4.81
C PHE A 227 6.38 -8.71 5.75
N CYS A 228 6.16 -8.38 7.03
CA CYS A 228 7.22 -8.29 8.05
C CYS A 228 8.02 -9.59 8.21
N GLU A 229 7.33 -10.74 8.26
CA GLU A 229 7.96 -12.05 8.41
C GLU A 229 8.77 -12.45 7.17
N SER A 230 8.31 -12.07 5.98
CA SER A 230 8.93 -12.45 4.70
C SER A 230 10.11 -11.59 4.31
N ILE A 231 10.27 -10.38 4.87
CA ILE A 231 11.40 -9.48 4.56
C ILE A 231 12.74 -10.20 4.78
N LYS A 232 12.89 -10.96 5.87
CA LYS A 232 14.14 -11.68 6.15
C LYS A 232 14.52 -12.68 5.05
N GLU A 233 13.53 -13.41 4.52
CA GLU A 233 13.77 -14.36 3.45
C GLU A 233 14.08 -13.64 2.14
N LEU A 234 13.38 -12.55 1.85
CA LEU A 234 13.68 -11.72 0.69
C LEU A 234 15.11 -11.15 0.73
N VAL A 235 15.58 -10.72 1.90
CA VAL A 235 16.94 -10.20 2.10
C VAL A 235 17.98 -11.29 1.79
N ARG A 236 17.75 -12.54 2.20
CA ARG A 236 18.68 -13.66 1.91
C ARG A 236 18.87 -13.88 0.41
N LEU A 237 17.81 -13.71 -0.38
CA LEU A 237 17.84 -13.89 -1.84
C LEU A 237 18.80 -12.92 -2.54
N LYS A 238 19.12 -11.78 -1.93
CA LYS A 238 20.07 -10.80 -2.50
C LYS A 238 21.43 -11.42 -2.80
N SER A 239 21.90 -12.34 -1.95
CA SER A 239 23.23 -12.97 -2.09
C SER A 239 23.35 -13.96 -3.25
N VAL A 240 22.23 -14.45 -3.78
CA VAL A 240 22.19 -15.49 -4.81
C VAL A 240 21.53 -15.02 -6.12
N THR A 241 21.23 -13.72 -6.22
CA THR A 241 20.59 -13.13 -7.39
C THR A 241 21.37 -11.89 -7.82
N THR A 242 21.24 -11.52 -9.10
CA THR A 242 21.70 -10.19 -9.53
C THR A 242 20.83 -9.11 -8.89
N ARG A 243 21.37 -7.91 -8.72
CA ARG A 243 20.66 -6.74 -8.18
C ARG A 243 19.35 -6.49 -8.92
N ARG A 244 19.36 -6.60 -10.26
CA ARG A 244 18.15 -6.38 -11.07
C ARG A 244 17.08 -7.42 -10.77
N GLN A 245 17.44 -8.70 -10.71
CA GLN A 245 16.52 -9.78 -10.36
C GLN A 245 15.96 -9.57 -8.95
N TRP A 246 16.84 -9.34 -7.97
CA TRP A 246 16.44 -9.11 -6.58
C TRP A 246 15.48 -7.93 -6.44
N ILE A 247 15.80 -6.78 -7.06
CA ILE A 247 14.94 -5.60 -7.03
C ILE A 247 13.59 -5.89 -7.68
N SER A 248 13.54 -6.62 -8.79
CA SER A 248 12.27 -7.00 -9.42
C SER A 248 11.45 -7.97 -8.56
N MET A 249 12.10 -8.86 -7.81
CA MET A 249 11.42 -9.72 -6.83
C MET A 249 10.85 -8.89 -5.67
N PHE A 250 11.65 -7.97 -5.13
CA PHE A 250 11.19 -7.09 -4.06
C PHE A 250 10.04 -6.18 -4.51
N GLU A 251 10.13 -5.63 -5.71
CA GLU A 251 9.09 -4.80 -6.30
C GLU A 251 7.81 -5.60 -6.52
N SER A 252 7.90 -6.83 -7.02
CA SER A 252 6.74 -7.72 -7.14
C SER A 252 6.13 -8.06 -5.78
N PHE A 253 6.96 -8.29 -4.76
CA PHE A 253 6.49 -8.54 -3.40
C PHE A 253 5.82 -7.32 -2.78
N LEU A 254 6.34 -6.11 -3.00
CA LEU A 254 5.72 -4.86 -2.58
C LEU A 254 4.34 -4.68 -3.23
N ARG A 255 4.21 -4.94 -4.54
CA ARG A 255 2.92 -4.84 -5.27
C ARG A 255 1.82 -5.64 -4.58
N ILE A 256 2.06 -6.94 -4.35
CA ILE A 256 1.06 -7.81 -3.73
C ILE A 256 0.83 -7.44 -2.27
N SER A 257 1.90 -7.19 -1.50
CA SER A 257 1.77 -6.92 -0.07
C SER A 257 0.96 -5.66 0.19
N MET A 258 1.22 -4.58 -0.56
CA MET A 258 0.48 -3.34 -0.40
C MET A 258 -0.97 -3.46 -0.85
N ALA A 259 -1.23 -4.11 -1.99
CA ALA A 259 -2.58 -4.31 -2.50
C ALA A 259 -3.42 -5.20 -1.57
N SER A 260 -2.85 -6.32 -1.11
CA SER A 260 -3.48 -7.20 -0.13
C SER A 260 -3.76 -6.49 1.18
N HIS A 261 -2.82 -5.67 1.69
CA HIS A 261 -3.06 -4.93 2.92
C HIS A 261 -4.17 -3.88 2.77
N LEU A 262 -4.25 -3.19 1.63
CA LEU A 262 -5.36 -2.28 1.34
C LEU A 262 -6.70 -3.03 1.34
N LEU A 263 -6.78 -4.16 0.65
CA LEU A 263 -7.98 -5.00 0.61
C LEU A 263 -8.34 -5.56 1.99
N TRP A 264 -7.34 -5.87 2.82
CA TRP A 264 -7.55 -6.28 4.20
C TRP A 264 -8.15 -5.15 5.05
N ILE A 265 -7.62 -3.91 4.95
CA ILE A 265 -8.22 -2.74 5.62
C ILE A 265 -9.70 -2.58 5.19
N CYS A 266 -9.99 -2.71 3.89
CA CYS A 266 -11.36 -2.69 3.38
C CYS A 266 -12.20 -3.79 4.01
N SER A 267 -11.70 -5.03 4.04
CA SER A 267 -12.39 -6.19 4.60
C SER A 267 -12.72 -6.00 6.07
N VAL A 268 -11.79 -5.50 6.89
CA VAL A 268 -12.04 -5.33 8.33
C VAL A 268 -13.06 -4.22 8.58
N ASN A 269 -13.01 -3.13 7.81
CA ASN A 269 -14.04 -2.08 7.87
C ASN A 269 -15.42 -2.64 7.49
N ILE A 270 -15.51 -3.41 6.41
CA ILE A 270 -16.78 -4.02 5.96
C ILE A 270 -17.34 -4.93 7.05
N LYS A 271 -16.53 -5.83 7.61
CA LYS A 271 -16.95 -6.73 8.68
C LYS A 271 -17.41 -6.00 9.95
N LEU A 272 -16.66 -4.99 10.40
CA LEU A 272 -17.08 -4.17 11.53
C LEU A 272 -18.42 -3.48 11.26
N TRP A 273 -18.63 -3.02 10.02
CA TRP A 273 -19.90 -2.43 9.63
C TRP A 273 -21.05 -3.45 9.60
N GLU A 274 -20.82 -4.68 9.15
CA GLU A 274 -21.83 -5.75 9.26
C GLU A 274 -22.21 -6.01 10.72
N ILE A 275 -21.22 -6.14 11.62
CA ILE A 275 -21.47 -6.30 13.07
C ILE A 275 -22.34 -5.15 13.60
N LEU A 276 -22.03 -3.90 13.22
CA LEU A 276 -22.82 -2.73 13.63
C LEU A 276 -24.24 -2.76 13.04
N LYS A 277 -24.42 -3.18 11.78
CA LYS A 277 -25.74 -3.34 11.17
C LYS A 277 -26.57 -4.40 11.87
N GLU A 278 -25.96 -5.54 12.23
CA GLU A 278 -26.63 -6.58 12.99
C GLU A 278 -27.08 -6.05 14.36
N LEU A 279 -26.21 -5.31 15.04
CA LEU A 279 -26.52 -4.68 16.32
C LEU A 279 -27.64 -3.62 16.24
N LEU A 280 -27.65 -2.81 15.18
CA LEU A 280 -28.60 -1.72 15.00
C LEU A 280 -29.95 -2.17 14.45
N PHE A 281 -29.97 -3.17 13.56
CA PHE A 281 -31.15 -3.48 12.74
C PHE A 281 -31.71 -4.89 12.96
N LEU A 282 -30.93 -5.83 13.50
CA LEU A 282 -31.32 -7.23 13.66
C LEU A 282 -31.43 -7.68 15.14
N GLU A 283 -31.17 -6.76 16.09
CA GLU A 283 -31.32 -6.97 17.53
C GLU A 283 -30.59 -8.22 18.05
N THR A 284 -29.26 -8.28 17.83
CA THR A 284 -28.40 -9.29 18.46
C THR A 284 -28.40 -9.12 19.97
N LYS A 285 -28.53 -10.23 20.73
CA LYS A 285 -28.62 -10.23 22.21
C LYS A 285 -27.39 -10.80 22.92
N ASN A 286 -26.46 -11.39 22.18
CA ASN A 286 -25.24 -11.93 22.78
C ASN A 286 -24.25 -10.80 23.05
N ALA A 287 -23.60 -10.85 24.21
CA ALA A 287 -22.51 -9.95 24.52
C ALA A 287 -21.30 -10.29 23.64
N PHE A 288 -20.62 -9.27 23.16
CA PHE A 288 -19.35 -9.42 22.45
C PHE A 288 -18.24 -9.79 23.42
N THR A 289 -17.34 -10.65 22.97
CA THR A 289 -16.08 -10.96 23.65
C THR A 289 -14.93 -10.47 22.81
N LYS A 290 -13.80 -10.12 23.45
CA LYS A 290 -12.58 -9.71 22.74
C LYS A 290 -12.19 -10.76 21.72
N ASP A 291 -11.95 -12.00 22.15
CA ASP A 291 -11.47 -13.05 21.25
C ASP A 291 -12.44 -13.34 20.08
N GLY A 292 -13.76 -13.35 20.34
CA GLY A 292 -14.76 -13.51 19.30
C GLY A 292 -14.72 -12.40 18.25
N LEU A 293 -14.59 -11.14 18.67
CA LEU A 293 -14.44 -10.01 17.74
C LEU A 293 -13.16 -10.10 16.92
N VAL A 294 -12.05 -10.51 17.54
CA VAL A 294 -10.79 -10.71 16.82
C VAL A 294 -10.94 -11.81 15.78
N ASP A 295 -11.49 -12.96 16.16
CA ASP A 295 -11.75 -14.07 15.24
C ASP A 295 -12.61 -13.59 14.07
N GLU A 296 -13.70 -12.87 14.33
CA GLU A 296 -14.62 -12.41 13.30
C GLU A 296 -13.99 -11.40 12.34
N LEU A 297 -13.29 -10.39 12.86
CA LEU A 297 -12.67 -9.33 12.05
C LEU A 297 -11.51 -9.87 11.21
N PHE A 298 -10.65 -10.73 11.77
CA PHE A 298 -9.37 -11.08 11.15
C PHE A 298 -9.33 -12.46 10.47
N SER A 299 -10.27 -13.36 10.74
CA SER A 299 -10.32 -14.67 10.07
C SER A 299 -10.75 -14.57 8.60
N ASN A 300 -10.44 -15.60 7.79
CA ASN A 300 -11.00 -15.79 6.45
C ASN A 300 -10.83 -14.59 5.50
N PHE A 301 -9.72 -13.85 5.60
CA PHE A 301 -9.46 -12.76 4.68
C PHE A 301 -9.35 -13.29 3.24
N SER A 302 -10.23 -12.82 2.35
CA SER A 302 -10.26 -13.18 0.93
C SER A 302 -10.39 -11.92 0.08
N GLY A 303 -9.27 -11.26 -0.18
CA GLY A 303 -9.24 -10.03 -0.99
C GLY A 303 -9.35 -10.28 -2.49
N PHE A 304 -9.10 -11.51 -2.94
CA PHE A 304 -8.89 -11.84 -4.33
C PHE A 304 -9.79 -12.99 -4.77
N ASN A 305 -10.34 -12.87 -5.98
CA ASN A 305 -11.07 -13.93 -6.64
C ASN A 305 -10.37 -14.29 -7.96
N ILE A 306 -9.87 -15.53 -8.03
CA ILE A 306 -8.97 -16.00 -9.09
C ILE A 306 -9.71 -16.21 -10.42
N ASP A 307 -10.97 -16.63 -10.35
CA ASP A 307 -11.74 -17.06 -11.52
C ASP A 307 -12.56 -15.93 -12.17
N THR A 308 -12.58 -14.76 -11.54
CA THR A 308 -13.46 -13.66 -11.95
C THR A 308 -12.69 -12.42 -12.41
N ASN A 309 -13.44 -11.48 -12.98
CA ASN A 309 -12.91 -10.19 -13.38
C ASN A 309 -12.47 -9.38 -12.15
N SER A 310 -11.16 -9.22 -11.97
CA SER A 310 -10.56 -8.51 -10.84
C SER A 310 -11.01 -7.05 -10.77
N ASP A 311 -11.28 -6.39 -11.91
CA ASP A 311 -11.72 -5.00 -11.92
C ASP A 311 -13.07 -4.82 -11.19
N ASN A 312 -14.02 -5.73 -11.44
CA ASN A 312 -15.34 -5.67 -10.80
C ASN A 312 -15.24 -6.01 -9.31
N ASN A 313 -14.44 -7.01 -8.96
CA ASN A 313 -14.19 -7.36 -7.57
C ASN A 313 -13.62 -6.17 -6.78
N PHE A 314 -12.58 -5.51 -7.31
CA PHE A 314 -11.96 -4.36 -6.66
C PHE A 314 -12.91 -3.16 -6.54
N LYS A 315 -13.71 -2.87 -7.57
CA LYS A 315 -14.73 -1.81 -7.50
C LYS A 315 -15.75 -2.09 -6.40
N ASN A 316 -16.26 -3.31 -6.32
CA ASN A 316 -17.23 -3.71 -5.31
C ASN A 316 -16.65 -3.56 -3.89
N ILE A 317 -15.45 -4.09 -3.65
CA ILE A 317 -14.78 -3.98 -2.34
C ILE A 317 -14.55 -2.50 -1.97
N CYS A 318 -14.08 -1.67 -2.90
CA CYS A 318 -13.88 -0.24 -2.66
C CYS A 318 -15.20 0.49 -2.35
N GLY A 319 -16.29 0.12 -3.03
CA GLY A 319 -17.63 0.64 -2.79
C GLY A 319 -18.18 0.26 -1.43
N SER A 320 -18.11 -1.02 -1.06
CA SER A 320 -18.52 -1.53 0.26
C SER A 320 -17.68 -0.92 1.39
N TYR A 321 -16.37 -0.75 1.19
CA TYR A 321 -15.51 -0.04 2.14
C TYR A 321 -15.95 1.41 2.36
N ALA A 322 -16.33 2.11 1.29
CA ALA A 322 -16.79 3.48 1.40
C ALA A 322 -18.09 3.60 2.20
N GLU A 323 -19.04 2.70 1.96
CA GLU A 323 -20.26 2.60 2.75
C GLU A 323 -19.94 2.32 4.21
N ALA A 324 -19.10 1.31 4.48
CA ALA A 324 -18.70 0.94 5.83
C ALA A 324 -18.05 2.10 6.58
N ARG A 325 -17.15 2.86 5.94
CA ARG A 325 -16.51 4.04 6.53
C ARG A 325 -17.51 5.12 6.93
N ILE A 326 -18.53 5.36 6.09
CA ILE A 326 -19.60 6.33 6.37
C ILE A 326 -20.47 5.82 7.52
N GLY A 327 -20.89 4.56 7.48
CA GLY A 327 -21.72 3.93 8.50
C GLY A 327 -21.04 3.93 9.88
N ILE A 328 -19.79 3.48 9.96
CA ILE A 328 -19.02 3.46 11.21
C ILE A 328 -18.88 4.87 11.80
N ASN A 329 -18.49 5.86 10.98
CA ASN A 329 -18.35 7.23 11.47
C ASN A 329 -19.69 7.86 11.85
N LEU A 330 -20.78 7.54 11.15
CA LEU A 330 -22.13 7.96 11.54
C LEU A 330 -22.49 7.44 12.93
N VAL A 331 -22.27 6.15 13.19
CA VAL A 331 -22.54 5.53 14.50
C VAL A 331 -21.69 6.19 15.59
N LEU A 332 -20.39 6.38 15.36
CA LEU A 332 -19.52 7.05 16.32
C LEU A 332 -20.02 8.46 16.68
N HIS A 333 -20.30 9.29 15.67
CA HIS A 333 -20.81 10.65 15.89
C HIS A 333 -22.18 10.66 16.57
N TYR A 334 -23.09 9.78 16.14
CA TYR A 334 -24.46 9.76 16.62
C TYR A 334 -24.52 9.36 18.10
N PHE A 335 -23.84 8.29 18.50
CA PHE A 335 -23.88 7.81 19.87
C PHE A 335 -23.02 8.63 20.83
N ASP A 336 -21.94 9.26 20.35
CA ASP A 336 -21.23 10.26 21.15
C ASP A 336 -22.16 11.45 21.47
N GLU A 337 -22.79 12.04 20.45
CA GLU A 337 -23.57 13.25 20.64
C GLU A 337 -24.85 13.00 21.48
N ASN A 338 -25.60 11.95 21.15
CA ASN A 338 -26.92 11.68 21.73
C ASN A 338 -26.90 10.82 23.00
N CYS A 339 -25.95 9.89 23.12
CA CYS A 339 -25.91 8.90 24.21
C CYS A 339 -24.69 9.02 25.11
N LYS A 340 -23.71 9.88 24.77
CA LYS A 340 -22.41 9.99 25.46
C LYS A 340 -21.62 8.68 25.49
N VAL A 341 -21.84 7.82 24.51
CA VAL A 341 -21.14 6.54 24.36
C VAL A 341 -19.94 6.75 23.43
N ARG A 342 -18.73 6.65 23.98
CA ARG A 342 -17.45 6.83 23.26
C ARG A 342 -16.58 5.60 23.34
N VAL A 343 -15.70 5.45 22.34
CA VAL A 343 -14.61 4.48 22.39
C VAL A 343 -13.54 5.01 23.36
N ARG A 344 -13.03 4.17 24.26
CA ARG A 344 -12.07 4.57 25.30
C ARG A 344 -10.75 5.13 24.76
N ASN A 345 -10.33 4.69 23.57
CA ASN A 345 -9.11 5.10 22.89
C ASN A 345 -9.39 5.35 21.39
N ASN A 346 -9.23 4.31 20.57
CA ASN A 346 -9.58 4.29 19.16
C ASN A 346 -10.09 2.88 18.80
N LEU A 347 -10.63 2.70 17.60
CA LEU A 347 -11.16 1.41 17.14
C LEU A 347 -10.08 0.33 16.91
N GLY A 348 -8.79 0.65 17.11
CA GLY A 348 -7.69 -0.30 17.11
C GLY A 348 -7.46 -0.98 18.46
N ASP A 349 -7.98 -0.42 19.54
CA ASP A 349 -8.00 -1.06 20.86
C ASP A 349 -9.18 -2.03 20.93
N MET A 350 -8.90 -3.31 20.86
CA MET A 350 -9.94 -4.35 20.76
C MET A 350 -10.69 -4.58 22.07
N GLU A 351 -10.07 -4.25 23.20
CA GLU A 351 -10.76 -4.23 24.49
C GLU A 351 -11.74 -3.05 24.52
N GLY A 352 -11.26 -1.85 24.17
CA GLY A 352 -12.11 -0.67 24.03
C GLY A 352 -13.22 -0.81 22.97
N LEU A 353 -12.95 -1.49 21.86
CA LEU A 353 -13.95 -1.80 20.82
C LEU A 353 -15.04 -2.75 21.37
N CYS A 354 -14.63 -3.79 22.08
CA CYS A 354 -15.56 -4.74 22.70
C CYS A 354 -16.45 -4.07 23.75
N GLU A 355 -15.86 -3.25 24.62
CA GLU A 355 -16.60 -2.44 25.60
C GLU A 355 -17.60 -1.51 24.91
N TRP A 356 -17.17 -0.81 23.86
CA TRP A 356 -18.02 0.11 23.10
C TRP A 356 -19.20 -0.59 22.42
N LEU A 357 -18.98 -1.73 21.77
CA LEU A 357 -20.05 -2.50 21.12
C LEU A 357 -21.09 -3.01 22.13
N ASN A 358 -20.64 -3.50 23.29
CA ASN A 358 -21.53 -3.94 24.37
C ASN A 358 -22.32 -2.77 24.98
N GLU A 359 -21.72 -1.58 25.08
CA GLU A 359 -22.43 -0.39 25.54
C GLU A 359 -23.45 0.08 24.50
N LEU A 360 -23.09 0.12 23.21
CA LEU A 360 -24.01 0.47 22.12
C LEU A 360 -25.28 -0.39 22.14
N GLN A 361 -25.14 -1.70 22.39
CA GLN A 361 -26.25 -2.65 22.47
C GLN A 361 -27.37 -2.21 23.44
N ARG A 362 -27.04 -1.45 24.48
CA ARG A 362 -28.00 -0.95 25.48
C ARG A 362 -28.87 0.18 24.96
N HIS A 363 -28.43 0.86 23.91
CA HIS A 363 -29.06 2.07 23.37
C HIS A 363 -29.61 1.89 21.95
N THR A 364 -29.22 0.83 21.22
CA THR A 364 -29.52 0.70 19.78
C THR A 364 -31.01 0.68 19.43
N SER A 365 -31.85 0.06 20.26
CA SER A 365 -33.29 -0.09 20.01
C SER A 365 -34.01 1.24 19.82
N SER A 366 -33.58 2.29 20.54
CA SER A 366 -34.21 3.61 20.56
C SER A 366 -33.80 4.51 19.40
N HIS A 367 -32.75 4.15 18.64
CA HIS A 367 -32.10 5.03 17.67
C HIS A 367 -32.00 4.45 16.25
N LYS A 368 -32.43 3.21 16.04
CA LYS A 368 -32.30 2.49 14.76
C LYS A 368 -32.91 3.24 13.57
N ASP A 369 -34.11 3.79 13.74
CA ASP A 369 -34.83 4.43 12.63
C ASP A 369 -34.17 5.74 12.21
N SER A 370 -33.76 6.57 13.19
CA SER A 370 -33.05 7.82 12.91
C SER A 370 -31.70 7.58 12.22
N ILE A 371 -30.93 6.60 12.67
CA ILE A 371 -29.64 6.26 12.04
C ILE A 371 -29.86 5.76 10.61
N LYS A 372 -30.88 4.91 10.40
CA LYS A 372 -31.22 4.38 9.08
C LYS A 372 -31.61 5.48 8.10
N GLU A 373 -32.44 6.43 8.53
CA GLU A 373 -32.86 7.58 7.71
C GLU A 373 -31.65 8.43 7.30
N ILE A 374 -30.80 8.80 8.26
CA ILE A 374 -29.58 9.58 7.98
C ILE A 374 -28.67 8.81 7.03
N LEU A 375 -28.45 7.51 7.27
CA LEU A 375 -27.59 6.69 6.43
C LEU A 375 -28.08 6.64 4.97
N ILE A 376 -29.39 6.42 4.76
CA ILE A 376 -30.00 6.40 3.42
C ILE A 376 -29.78 7.75 2.73
N GLU A 377 -29.97 8.86 3.44
CA GLU A 377 -29.72 10.20 2.92
C GLU A 377 -28.25 10.40 2.51
N LEU A 378 -27.31 10.06 3.39
CA LEU A 378 -25.88 10.25 3.15
C LEU A 378 -25.39 9.43 1.94
N LEU A 379 -25.83 8.17 1.82
CA LEU A 379 -25.48 7.30 0.70
C LEU A 379 -26.13 7.78 -0.60
N GLY A 380 -27.37 8.27 -0.54
CA GLY A 380 -28.09 8.83 -1.69
C GLY A 380 -27.46 10.09 -2.29
N ARG A 381 -26.70 10.87 -1.51
CA ARG A 381 -26.01 12.09 -1.98
C ARG A 381 -24.89 11.82 -2.98
N ASN A 382 -24.27 10.63 -2.97
CA ASN A 382 -23.21 10.30 -3.93
C ASN A 382 -23.17 8.80 -4.30
N PRO A 383 -24.09 8.33 -5.16
CA PRO A 383 -24.18 6.92 -5.55
C PRO A 383 -22.89 6.38 -6.21
N LYS A 384 -22.09 7.26 -6.84
CA LYS A 384 -20.82 6.88 -7.46
C LYS A 384 -19.83 6.33 -6.44
N VAL A 385 -19.89 6.77 -5.19
CA VAL A 385 -19.00 6.27 -4.13
C VAL A 385 -19.26 4.79 -3.87
N GLN A 386 -20.53 4.38 -3.77
CA GLN A 386 -20.94 2.98 -3.61
C GLN A 386 -20.61 2.10 -4.82
N GLN A 387 -20.60 2.69 -6.02
CA GLN A 387 -20.21 2.00 -7.26
C GLN A 387 -18.68 1.88 -7.44
N GLY A 388 -17.87 2.37 -6.48
CA GLY A 388 -16.41 2.39 -6.59
C GLY A 388 -15.87 3.44 -7.58
N GLU A 389 -16.70 4.43 -7.96
CA GLU A 389 -16.39 5.44 -8.98
C GLU A 389 -16.26 6.86 -8.41
N GLY A 390 -16.47 7.03 -7.10
CA GLY A 390 -16.20 8.27 -6.37
C GLY A 390 -14.70 8.61 -6.37
N SER A 391 -14.34 9.88 -6.16
CA SER A 391 -12.94 10.34 -6.28
C SER A 391 -11.94 9.48 -5.48
N PHE A 392 -12.26 9.16 -4.21
CA PHE A 392 -11.36 8.37 -3.37
C PHE A 392 -11.41 6.86 -3.65
N THR A 393 -12.59 6.28 -3.90
CA THR A 393 -12.73 4.85 -4.23
C THR A 393 -12.12 4.52 -5.59
N LYS A 394 -12.24 5.45 -6.54
CA LYS A 394 -11.57 5.39 -7.84
C LYS A 394 -10.04 5.41 -7.70
N ASN A 395 -9.51 6.23 -6.79
CA ASN A 395 -8.08 6.26 -6.50
C ASN A 395 -7.58 4.91 -5.95
N MET A 396 -8.29 4.34 -4.97
CA MET A 396 -8.00 2.99 -4.44
C MET A 396 -8.08 1.91 -5.53
N PHE A 397 -9.13 1.93 -6.35
CA PHE A 397 -9.29 1.01 -7.48
C PHE A 397 -8.10 1.11 -8.44
N PHE A 398 -7.70 2.34 -8.82
CA PHE A 398 -6.56 2.53 -9.69
C PHE A 398 -5.24 2.09 -9.06
N PHE A 399 -5.06 2.32 -7.76
CA PHE A 399 -3.91 1.78 -7.06
C PHE A 399 -3.86 0.25 -7.18
N LEU A 400 -4.94 -0.46 -6.86
CA LEU A 400 -5.01 -1.93 -6.97
C LEU A 400 -4.71 -2.39 -8.40
N LYS A 401 -5.39 -1.78 -9.38
CA LYS A 401 -5.26 -2.13 -10.79
C LYS A 401 -3.85 -1.92 -11.34
N HIS A 402 -3.21 -0.79 -11.02
CA HIS A 402 -1.93 -0.42 -11.60
C HIS A 402 -0.73 -0.92 -10.82
N SER A 403 -0.88 -1.16 -9.52
CA SER A 403 0.14 -1.83 -8.72
C SER A 403 0.23 -3.30 -9.12
N LEU A 404 -0.89 -4.02 -9.20
CA LEU A 404 -0.91 -5.46 -9.50
C LEU A 404 -0.83 -5.78 -10.99
N GLY A 405 -1.40 -4.93 -11.84
CA GLY A 405 -1.59 -5.21 -13.26
C GLY A 405 -0.29 -5.23 -14.04
N GLN A 406 -0.21 -6.10 -15.05
CA GLN A 406 0.84 -6.01 -16.07
C GLN A 406 0.74 -4.66 -16.77
N LYS A 407 1.86 -3.96 -16.88
CA LYS A 407 1.96 -2.71 -17.63
C LYS A 407 1.49 -2.95 -19.06
N ALA A 408 0.45 -2.23 -19.45
CA ALA A 408 0.19 -2.07 -20.88
C ALA A 408 1.29 -1.16 -21.42
N THR A 409 1.93 -1.48 -22.54
CA THR A 409 2.88 -0.61 -23.26
C THR A 409 2.45 -0.50 -24.72
N ASN A 410 2.92 0.52 -25.44
CA ASN A 410 2.68 0.61 -26.90
C ASN A 410 3.67 -0.29 -27.67
N ASN A 411 4.84 -0.54 -27.07
CA ASN A 411 5.87 -1.42 -27.57
C ASN A 411 5.78 -2.79 -26.87
N PRO A 412 5.43 -3.88 -27.58
CA PRO A 412 5.34 -5.22 -26.98
C PRO A 412 6.63 -5.69 -26.30
N ARG A 413 7.82 -5.22 -26.75
CA ARG A 413 9.09 -5.53 -26.08
C ARG A 413 9.15 -4.94 -24.67
N GLU A 414 8.59 -3.75 -24.47
CA GLU A 414 8.54 -3.11 -23.15
C GLU A 414 7.59 -3.83 -22.19
N GLN A 415 6.51 -4.42 -22.71
CA GLN A 415 5.58 -5.23 -21.92
C GLN A 415 6.28 -6.46 -21.33
N SER A 416 7.21 -7.06 -22.08
CA SER A 416 8.02 -8.19 -21.60
C SER A 416 9.06 -7.81 -20.54
N PHE A 417 9.26 -6.53 -20.22
CA PHE A 417 10.10 -6.15 -19.08
C PHE A 417 9.32 -6.10 -17.76
N ASP A 418 7.99 -6.01 -17.80
CA ASP A 418 7.17 -6.13 -16.61
C ASP A 418 6.80 -7.60 -16.37
N GLN A 419 7.59 -8.26 -15.52
CA GLN A 419 7.43 -9.67 -15.17
C GLN A 419 6.99 -9.86 -13.71
N GLY A 420 6.87 -8.78 -12.94
CA GLY A 420 6.49 -8.78 -11.51
C GLY A 420 5.00 -8.59 -11.25
N TYR A 421 4.16 -8.65 -12.29
CA TYR A 421 2.72 -8.45 -12.18
C TYR A 421 2.01 -9.65 -11.54
N TRP A 422 0.83 -9.38 -10.99
CA TRP A 422 -0.06 -10.36 -10.35
C TRP A 422 -1.41 -10.49 -11.06
N VAL A 423 -1.76 -9.51 -11.89
CA VAL A 423 -3.00 -9.47 -12.66
C VAL A 423 -2.68 -9.17 -14.12
N VAL A 424 -3.32 -9.86 -15.05
CA VAL A 424 -3.13 -9.66 -16.49
C VAL A 424 -4.46 -9.60 -17.22
N LYS A 425 -4.47 -9.00 -18.39
CA LYS A 425 -5.65 -8.98 -19.24
C LYS A 425 -5.87 -10.34 -19.93
N LYS A 426 -7.06 -10.93 -19.81
CA LYS A 426 -7.47 -12.18 -20.46
C LYS A 426 -7.87 -11.93 -21.92
N GLY A 427 -6.88 -11.65 -22.77
CA GLY A 427 -7.05 -11.46 -24.22
C GLY A 427 -6.64 -10.08 -24.72
N LYS A 428 -6.64 -9.89 -26.04
CA LYS A 428 -6.13 -8.68 -26.71
C LYS A 428 -7.15 -7.54 -26.81
N ALA A 429 -8.45 -7.83 -26.67
CA ALA A 429 -9.51 -6.85 -26.82
C ALA A 429 -9.41 -5.72 -25.78
N ARG A 430 -9.82 -4.49 -26.12
CA ARG A 430 -9.79 -3.33 -25.19
C ARG A 430 -10.58 -3.58 -23.90
N ASN A 431 -11.66 -4.34 -23.98
CA ASN A 431 -12.56 -4.63 -22.87
C ASN A 431 -12.35 -6.02 -22.26
N ALA A 432 -11.27 -6.73 -22.62
CA ALA A 432 -10.97 -8.02 -22.02
C ALA A 432 -10.76 -7.89 -20.50
N PRO A 433 -11.28 -8.84 -19.70
CA PRO A 433 -11.25 -8.75 -18.24
C PRO A 433 -9.82 -8.89 -17.72
N TRP A 434 -9.55 -8.23 -16.59
CA TRP A 434 -8.32 -8.44 -15.83
C TRP A 434 -8.54 -9.64 -14.90
N VAL A 435 -7.59 -10.57 -14.89
CA VAL A 435 -7.67 -11.81 -14.10
C VAL A 435 -6.35 -12.04 -13.36
N ILE A 436 -6.43 -12.77 -12.26
CA ILE A 436 -5.27 -13.11 -11.46
C ILE A 436 -4.42 -14.10 -12.25
N ARG A 437 -3.22 -13.65 -12.61
CA ARG A 437 -2.20 -14.46 -13.27
C ARG A 437 -0.84 -13.84 -12.99
N PHE A 438 0.05 -14.65 -12.45
CA PHE A 438 1.33 -14.18 -11.98
C PHE A 438 2.33 -14.12 -13.13
N GLY A 439 3.10 -13.03 -13.19
CA GLY A 439 4.26 -12.94 -14.05
C GLY A 439 5.39 -13.86 -13.55
N PRO A 440 6.33 -14.26 -14.42
CA PRO A 440 7.49 -15.06 -14.07
C PRO A 440 8.24 -14.63 -12.81
N VAL A 441 8.49 -13.33 -12.61
CA VAL A 441 9.17 -12.83 -11.40
C VAL A 441 8.27 -12.95 -10.17
N ALA A 442 6.96 -12.72 -10.32
CA ALA A 442 6.00 -12.93 -9.22
C ALA A 442 5.96 -14.40 -8.79
N VAL A 443 5.97 -15.34 -9.74
CA VAL A 443 6.04 -16.79 -9.46
C VAL A 443 7.33 -17.16 -8.75
N ILE A 444 8.49 -16.69 -9.23
CA ILE A 444 9.79 -16.98 -8.59
C ILE A 444 9.83 -16.41 -7.18
N THR A 445 9.33 -15.19 -6.99
CA THR A 445 9.24 -14.53 -5.68
C THR A 445 8.35 -15.32 -4.74
N LEU A 446 7.18 -15.73 -5.20
CA LEU A 446 6.25 -16.56 -4.44
C LEU A 446 6.87 -17.88 -4.00
N VAL A 447 7.50 -18.61 -4.92
CA VAL A 447 8.18 -19.87 -4.62
C VAL A 447 9.30 -19.63 -3.60
N ALA A 448 10.16 -18.63 -3.81
CA ALA A 448 11.28 -18.36 -2.92
C ALA A 448 10.83 -18.00 -1.49
N LEU A 449 9.76 -17.23 -1.35
CA LEU A 449 9.25 -16.79 -0.04
C LEU A 449 8.42 -17.87 0.67
N SER A 450 7.62 -18.64 -0.06
CA SER A 450 6.81 -19.74 0.52
C SER A 450 7.69 -20.86 1.07
N ILE A 451 8.72 -21.26 0.34
CA ILE A 451 9.57 -22.40 0.73
C ILE A 451 10.70 -22.00 1.68
N LYS A 452 10.92 -20.69 1.92
CA LYS A 452 12.00 -20.14 2.76
C LYS A 452 13.37 -20.76 2.47
N LEU A 453 13.67 -20.98 1.18
CA LEU A 453 14.88 -21.67 0.69
C LEU A 453 15.06 -23.13 1.16
N LYS A 454 13.97 -23.84 1.50
CA LYS A 454 13.93 -25.27 1.82
C LYS A 454 13.21 -26.08 0.71
N SER A 455 13.10 -27.39 0.89
CA SER A 455 12.17 -28.22 0.10
C SER A 455 10.74 -27.75 0.36
N GLY A 456 9.99 -27.39 -0.68
CA GLY A 456 8.61 -26.96 -0.56
C GLY A 456 7.66 -27.71 -1.48
N SER A 457 6.38 -27.62 -1.14
CA SER A 457 5.25 -28.27 -1.78
C SER A 457 4.30 -27.21 -2.38
N ALA A 458 3.34 -27.67 -3.19
CA ALA A 458 2.25 -26.81 -3.64
C ALA A 458 1.43 -26.27 -2.44
N THR A 459 1.31 -27.04 -1.35
CA THR A 459 0.62 -26.63 -0.14
C THR A 459 1.27 -25.41 0.51
N ASP A 460 2.60 -25.37 0.60
CA ASP A 460 3.33 -24.23 1.16
C ASP A 460 3.07 -22.93 0.36
N ILE A 461 2.96 -23.06 -0.97
CA ILE A 461 2.61 -21.95 -1.86
C ILE A 461 1.18 -21.47 -1.60
N THR A 462 0.22 -22.40 -1.49
CA THR A 462 -1.19 -22.05 -1.22
C THR A 462 -1.37 -21.40 0.16
N GLU A 463 -0.68 -21.92 1.18
CA GLU A 463 -0.70 -21.35 2.53
C GLU A 463 -0.12 -19.93 2.51
N PHE A 464 1.02 -19.73 1.85
CA PHE A 464 1.61 -18.40 1.75
C PHE A 464 0.69 -17.41 1.03
N LEU A 465 0.06 -17.81 -0.08
CA LEU A 465 -0.90 -16.98 -0.82
C LEU A 465 -2.13 -16.60 0.01
N SER A 466 -2.61 -17.50 0.87
CA SER A 466 -3.76 -17.25 1.74
C SER A 466 -3.50 -16.08 2.71
N LYS A 467 -2.25 -15.88 3.15
CA LYS A 467 -1.84 -14.74 3.99
C LYS A 467 -2.03 -13.40 3.29
N PHE A 468 -2.05 -13.40 1.95
CA PHE A 468 -2.30 -12.25 1.08
C PHE A 468 -3.75 -12.20 0.57
N GLY A 469 -4.61 -13.09 1.04
CA GLY A 469 -6.03 -13.17 0.67
C GLY A 469 -6.29 -13.79 -0.69
N ILE A 470 -5.33 -14.55 -1.23
CA ILE A 470 -5.47 -15.34 -2.45
C ILE A 470 -5.65 -16.81 -2.05
N HIS A 471 -6.87 -17.32 -2.23
CA HIS A 471 -7.21 -18.71 -1.94
C HIS A 471 -7.22 -19.53 -3.22
N ILE A 472 -6.39 -20.56 -3.28
CA ILE A 472 -6.37 -21.55 -4.36
C ILE A 472 -6.86 -22.86 -3.75
N ASN A 473 -7.90 -23.46 -4.33
CA ASN A 473 -8.24 -24.85 -4.05
C ASN A 473 -7.22 -25.73 -4.78
N PRO A 474 -6.35 -26.47 -4.06
CA PRO A 474 -5.29 -27.28 -4.66
C PRO A 474 -5.82 -28.45 -5.49
#